data_AF-A0A0H2X9U2-F1
#
_entry.id   AF-A0A0H2X9U2-F1
#
_cell.length_a   1.000
_cell.length_b   1.000
_cell.length_c   1.000
_cell.angle_alpha   90.00
_cell.angle_beta   90.00
_cell.angle_gamma   90.00
#
_symmetry.space_group_name_H-M   'P 1'
#
loop_
_entity.id
_entity.type
_entity.pdbx_description
1 polymer ?
#
loop_
_entity_poly.entity_id
_entity_poly.type
_entity_poly.pdbx_seq_one_letter_code
_entity_poly.pdbx_strand_id
1 'polypeptide(L)'
;MQQPPPTRRQTLGALLAEELSQEEAARLGKQARRDALTQLLQAALPNGGRTMRRLKARAARKQPVSVADRWSVIRNGAPKPMQGERRESFEALVRSDLLAIARAGEIDPLVAVKKMAEALEEAILGQGILMSDRQLLDEVLDSLSIDRLYTRLNLKMTDDTMPAFTNAQVLQAPRELGEGRSNTVYEVEIRNADGAAMSAVFKPLIHEPPSPDKWSVVARLTGISREEPQTAMRNLATVAYARRLGFHVVADTRVALMNLGQDPFEPALGLIMERAQGKPAEEVDASTLVQANVCAEVMKLQLLDHLTGEADRHDKNYFIHVKPDGRAKVMGIDNDNCFGAELTAPDGAQPDLEDPQRRAFHGTALPPVVDTDMERAILALTEEDIRSMLKDKLNDSEIAAAIQRYQGVRQHLLALRNSGLVIEPHEWGRADVQQRLTPTNSYLGRELEFA
;
A
#
# COMPACT_ATOMS: atom_id res chain seq x y z
N MET A 1 -23.45 16.53 -43.19
CA MET A 1 -22.12 16.95 -42.70
C MET A 1 -22.27 18.30 -42.01
N GLN A 2 -22.39 18.33 -40.68
CA GLN A 2 -22.40 19.56 -39.90
C GLN A 2 -20.94 20.03 -39.73
N GLN A 3 -20.67 21.30 -40.01
CA GLN A 3 -19.35 21.90 -39.80
C GLN A 3 -19.01 21.88 -38.30
N PRO A 4 -17.75 21.62 -37.92
CA PRO A 4 -17.33 21.77 -36.53
C PRO A 4 -17.45 23.24 -36.11
N PRO A 5 -17.76 23.54 -34.84
CA PRO A 5 -17.85 24.91 -34.37
C PRO A 5 -16.47 25.58 -34.50
N PRO A 6 -16.41 26.91 -34.75
CA PRO A 6 -15.15 27.61 -34.87
C PRO A 6 -14.41 27.55 -33.53
N THR A 7 -13.23 26.95 -33.54
CA THR A 7 -12.28 26.99 -32.41
C THR A 7 -11.91 28.44 -32.16
N ARG A 8 -12.43 28.99 -31.07
CA ARG A 8 -12.12 30.33 -30.58
C ARG A 8 -10.62 30.35 -30.26
N ARG A 9 -9.80 30.95 -31.13
CA ARG A 9 -8.38 31.17 -30.84
C ARG A 9 -8.29 32.07 -29.61
N GLN A 10 -7.85 31.52 -28.48
CA GLN A 10 -7.54 32.30 -27.28
C GLN A 10 -6.45 33.31 -27.64
N THR A 11 -6.68 34.58 -27.31
CA THR A 11 -5.68 35.63 -27.52
C THR A 11 -4.61 35.52 -26.44
N LEU A 12 -3.37 35.90 -26.73
CA LEU A 12 -2.27 35.92 -25.75
C LEU A 12 -2.65 36.69 -24.47
N GLY A 13 -3.43 37.78 -24.60
CA GLY A 13 -3.93 38.53 -23.45
C GLY A 13 -4.95 37.78 -22.59
N ALA A 14 -5.75 36.87 -23.17
CA ALA A 14 -6.67 36.02 -22.40
C ALA A 14 -5.93 34.92 -21.64
N LEU A 15 -4.89 34.33 -22.25
CA LEU A 15 -4.02 33.35 -21.60
C LEU A 15 -3.25 33.96 -20.43
N LEU A 16 -2.68 35.17 -20.60
CA LEU A 16 -1.98 35.88 -19.53
C LEU A 16 -2.91 36.29 -18.38
N ALA A 17 -4.16 36.68 -18.67
CA ALA A 17 -5.14 37.00 -17.64
C ALA A 17 -5.58 35.76 -16.85
N GLU A 18 -5.69 34.61 -17.52
CA GLU A 18 -5.98 33.32 -16.88
C GLU A 18 -4.80 32.86 -16.00
N GLU A 19 -3.57 32.98 -16.49
CA GLU A 19 -2.34 32.69 -15.74
C GLU A 19 -2.21 33.57 -14.49
N LEU A 20 -2.40 34.89 -14.63
CA LEU A 20 -2.41 35.83 -13.50
C LEU A 20 -3.51 35.50 -12.48
N SER A 21 -4.70 35.11 -12.95
CA SER A 21 -5.80 34.70 -12.07
C SER A 21 -5.48 33.40 -11.33
N GLN A 22 -4.80 32.45 -11.98
CA GLN A 22 -4.35 31.20 -11.34
C GLN A 22 -3.25 31.47 -10.32
N GLU A 23 -2.29 32.34 -10.63
CA GLU A 23 -1.24 32.78 -9.70
C GLU A 23 -1.83 33.49 -8.47
N GLU A 24 -2.80 34.38 -8.68
CA GLU A 24 -3.45 35.09 -7.57
C GLU A 24 -4.28 34.15 -6.69
N ALA A 25 -5.01 33.21 -7.29
CA ALA A 25 -5.72 32.16 -6.57
C ALA A 25 -4.76 31.26 -5.78
N ALA A 26 -3.62 30.87 -6.35
CA ALA A 26 -2.59 30.10 -5.68
C ALA A 26 -1.99 30.87 -4.49
N ARG A 27 -1.73 32.17 -4.67
CA ARG A 27 -1.23 33.05 -3.60
C ARG A 27 -2.22 33.17 -2.44
N LEU A 28 -3.49 33.41 -2.75
CA LEU A 28 -4.56 33.49 -1.75
C LEU A 28 -4.73 32.16 -1.00
N GLY A 29 -4.65 31.02 -1.72
CA GLY A 29 -4.65 29.69 -1.12
C GLY A 29 -3.46 29.47 -0.17
N LYS A 30 -2.25 29.90 -0.56
CA LYS A 30 -1.05 29.83 0.29
C LYS A 30 -1.21 30.68 1.56
N GLN A 31 -1.70 31.91 1.43
CA GLN A 31 -1.92 32.80 2.56
C GLN A 31 -2.95 32.23 3.55
N ALA A 32 -4.10 31.75 3.06
CA ALA A 32 -5.12 31.14 3.90
C ALA A 32 -4.59 29.91 4.65
N ARG A 33 -3.78 29.06 3.99
CA ARG A 33 -3.11 27.92 4.63
C ARG A 33 -2.15 28.37 5.74
N ARG A 34 -1.36 29.42 5.49
CA ARG A 34 -0.42 29.99 6.46
C ARG A 34 -1.16 30.55 7.68
N ASP A 35 -2.27 31.24 7.47
CA ASP A 35 -3.08 31.83 8.55
C ASP A 35 -3.74 30.74 9.40
N ALA A 36 -4.31 29.71 8.77
CA ALA A 36 -4.86 28.55 9.48
C ALA A 36 -3.81 27.82 10.32
N LEU A 37 -2.60 27.62 9.77
CA LEU A 37 -1.48 27.03 10.50
C LEU A 37 -1.06 27.91 11.68
N THR A 38 -0.98 29.22 11.50
CA THR A 38 -0.64 30.18 12.56
C THR A 38 -1.67 30.13 13.69
N GLN A 39 -2.97 30.12 13.38
CA GLN A 39 -4.05 30.02 14.36
C GLN A 39 -3.98 28.71 15.15
N LEU A 40 -3.81 27.58 14.47
CA LEU A 40 -3.65 26.27 15.11
C LEU A 40 -2.49 26.28 16.11
N LEU A 41 -1.33 26.80 15.72
CA LEU A 41 -0.14 26.83 16.58
C LEU A 41 -0.29 27.80 17.75
N GLN A 42 -0.93 28.95 17.55
CA GLN A 42 -1.20 29.89 18.65
C GLN A 42 -2.14 29.27 19.70
N ALA A 43 -3.16 28.54 19.25
CA ALA A 43 -4.07 27.82 20.13
C ALA A 43 -3.38 26.66 20.86
N ALA A 44 -2.62 25.84 20.14
CA ALA A 44 -1.95 24.66 20.68
C ALA A 44 -0.75 24.99 21.58
N LEU A 45 0.05 25.97 21.16
CA LEU A 45 1.37 26.29 21.69
C LEU A 45 1.45 27.77 22.09
N PRO A 46 0.75 28.21 23.16
CA PRO A 46 0.85 29.59 23.62
C PRO A 46 2.30 29.95 23.94
N ASN A 47 2.75 31.10 23.43
CA ASN A 47 4.16 31.54 23.49
C ASN A 47 5.17 30.57 22.82
N GLY A 48 4.72 29.77 21.85
CA GLY A 48 5.53 28.81 21.11
C GLY A 48 5.74 27.45 21.80
N GLY A 49 5.01 27.15 22.88
CA GLY A 49 5.06 25.84 23.53
C GLY A 49 6.27 25.65 24.44
N ARG A 50 6.51 24.41 24.88
CA ARG A 50 7.64 24.11 25.79
C ARG A 50 8.97 24.10 25.06
N THR A 51 8.98 23.60 23.83
CA THR A 51 10.14 23.49 22.95
C THR A 51 10.70 24.87 22.65
N MET A 52 9.90 25.79 22.09
CA MET A 52 10.41 27.11 21.74
C MET A 52 10.84 27.93 22.95
N ARG A 53 10.15 27.80 24.10
CA ARG A 53 10.59 28.46 25.34
C ARG A 53 11.97 28.00 25.78
N ARG A 54 12.24 26.69 25.74
CA ARG A 54 13.56 26.13 26.04
C ARG A 54 14.62 26.63 25.07
N LEU A 55 14.33 26.63 23.77
CA LEU A 55 15.27 27.09 22.74
C LEU A 55 15.57 28.60 22.83
N LYS A 56 14.56 29.44 23.07
CA LYS A 56 14.76 30.89 23.28
C LYS A 56 15.57 31.18 24.55
N ALA A 57 15.28 30.50 25.66
CA ALA A 57 16.05 30.63 26.90
C ALA A 57 17.51 30.15 26.73
N ARG A 58 17.73 29.17 25.86
CA ARG A 58 19.07 28.73 25.47
C ARG A 58 19.79 29.80 24.64
N ALA A 59 19.13 30.37 23.62
CA ALA A 59 19.70 31.41 22.78
C ALA A 59 20.06 32.69 23.55
N ALA A 60 19.20 33.11 24.49
CA ALA A 60 19.43 34.27 25.35
C ALA A 60 20.72 34.15 26.20
N ARG A 61 21.17 32.93 26.52
CA ARG A 61 22.45 32.71 27.22
C ARG A 61 23.68 32.91 26.33
N LYS A 62 23.55 32.83 25.00
CA LYS A 62 24.64 33.12 24.06
C LYS A 62 24.77 34.63 23.82
N GLN A 63 23.66 35.36 23.86
CA GLN A 63 23.59 36.81 23.67
C GLN A 63 22.64 37.41 24.72
N PRO A 64 23.13 37.73 25.92
CA PRO A 64 22.29 38.19 27.02
C PRO A 64 21.70 39.57 26.71
N VAL A 65 20.37 39.63 26.66
CA VAL A 65 19.61 40.84 26.32
C VAL A 65 19.20 41.66 27.56
N SER A 66 19.31 41.08 28.77
CA SER A 66 19.04 41.76 30.05
C SER A 66 20.15 41.60 31.08
N VAL A 67 20.13 42.42 32.14
CA VAL A 67 21.07 42.32 33.28
C VAL A 67 20.91 40.99 34.02
N ALA A 68 19.68 40.49 34.16
CA ALA A 68 19.41 39.18 34.73
C ALA A 68 20.01 38.05 33.88
N ASP A 69 19.95 38.17 32.55
CA ASP A 69 20.57 37.20 31.64
C ASP A 69 22.08 37.19 31.78
N ARG A 70 22.72 38.37 31.91
CA ARG A 70 24.18 38.48 32.13
C ARG A 70 24.60 37.74 33.41
N TRP A 71 23.88 37.94 34.52
CA TRP A 71 24.13 37.22 35.78
C TRP A 71 23.89 35.71 35.68
N SER A 72 22.92 35.30 34.87
CA SER A 72 22.65 33.88 34.59
C SER A 72 23.78 33.24 33.77
N VAL A 73 24.30 33.93 32.75
CA VAL A 73 25.44 33.48 31.94
C VAL A 73 26.70 33.33 32.78
N ILE A 74 26.97 34.26 33.69
CA ILE A 74 28.13 34.19 34.61
C ILE A 74 28.03 32.96 35.52
N ARG A 75 26.84 32.64 36.05
CA ARG A 75 26.64 31.49 36.96
C ARG A 75 26.61 30.14 36.24
N ASN A 76 25.99 30.08 35.06
CA ASN A 76 25.63 28.81 34.42
C ASN A 76 26.50 28.48 33.20
N GLY A 77 27.32 29.42 32.73
CA GLY A 77 28.18 29.27 31.56
C GLY A 77 27.45 29.32 30.22
N ALA A 78 28.23 29.17 29.14
CA ALA A 78 27.71 29.14 27.79
C ALA A 78 26.75 27.95 27.56
N PRO A 79 25.84 28.03 26.57
CA PRO A 79 24.87 26.97 26.31
C PRO A 79 25.55 25.65 25.90
N LYS A 80 25.56 24.65 26.80
CA LYS A 80 26.17 23.33 26.55
C LYS A 80 25.49 22.57 25.38
N PRO A 81 26.19 21.70 24.63
CA PRO A 81 25.58 20.90 23.55
C PRO A 81 24.37 20.08 24.00
N MET A 82 23.43 19.85 23.08
CA MET A 82 22.22 19.04 23.26
C MET A 82 22.49 17.61 22.78
N GLN A 83 23.18 16.83 23.62
CA GLN A 83 23.57 15.44 23.36
C GLN A 83 23.22 14.55 24.56
N GLY A 84 23.11 13.24 24.35
CA GLY A 84 22.72 12.26 25.37
C GLY A 84 21.39 12.60 26.02
N GLU A 85 21.31 12.50 27.35
CA GLU A 85 20.11 12.81 28.15
C GLU A 85 19.48 14.18 27.84
N ARG A 86 20.27 15.18 27.42
CA ARG A 86 19.73 16.50 27.06
C ARG A 86 18.94 16.47 25.76
N ARG A 87 19.36 15.64 24.81
CA ARG A 87 18.68 15.42 23.54
C ARG A 87 17.39 14.65 23.79
N GLU A 88 17.43 13.57 24.56
CA GLU A 88 16.22 12.82 24.95
C GLU A 88 15.19 13.71 25.66
N SER A 89 15.66 14.52 26.63
CA SER A 89 14.82 15.49 27.32
C SER A 89 14.25 16.57 26.39
N PHE A 90 14.88 16.83 25.25
CA PHE A 90 14.40 17.79 24.25
C PHE A 90 13.37 17.15 23.33
N GLU A 91 13.66 15.95 22.83
CA GLU A 91 12.73 15.13 22.06
C GLU A 91 11.41 14.93 22.82
N ALA A 92 11.48 14.67 24.13
CA ALA A 92 10.28 14.58 24.98
C ALA A 92 9.44 15.88 25.00
N LEU A 93 10.08 17.06 24.93
CA LEU A 93 9.36 18.34 24.84
C LEU A 93 8.74 18.53 23.47
N VAL A 94 9.45 18.17 22.39
CA VAL A 94 8.93 18.22 21.02
C VAL A 94 7.70 17.34 20.92
N ARG A 95 7.78 16.09 21.37
CA ARG A 95 6.66 15.14 21.41
C ARG A 95 5.48 15.66 22.23
N SER A 96 5.75 16.29 23.38
CA SER A 96 4.70 16.92 24.19
C SER A 96 3.98 18.06 23.46
N ASP A 97 4.72 18.89 22.72
CA ASP A 97 4.15 19.99 21.94
C ASP A 97 3.39 19.46 20.71
N LEU A 98 3.89 18.42 20.04
CA LEU A 98 3.22 17.74 18.94
C LEU A 98 1.86 17.16 19.37
N LEU A 99 1.81 16.51 20.55
CA LEU A 99 0.54 16.03 21.11
C LEU A 99 -0.42 17.18 21.46
N ALA A 100 0.09 18.37 21.81
CA ALA A 100 -0.76 19.54 22.02
C ALA A 100 -1.34 20.08 20.70
N ILE A 101 -0.53 20.11 19.63
CA ILE A 101 -1.00 20.43 18.28
C ILE A 101 -2.05 19.44 17.81
N ALA A 102 -1.79 18.14 17.97
CA ALA A 102 -2.72 17.06 17.60
C ALA A 102 -4.09 17.23 18.27
N ARG A 103 -4.10 17.46 19.59
CA ARG A 103 -5.35 17.70 20.35
C ARG A 103 -6.07 18.97 19.93
N ALA A 104 -5.35 20.08 19.73
CA ALA A 104 -5.96 21.35 19.38
C ALA A 104 -6.56 21.34 17.95
N GLY A 105 -5.95 20.58 17.04
CA GLY A 105 -6.45 20.43 15.68
C GLY A 105 -7.40 19.27 15.46
N GLU A 106 -7.62 18.42 16.47
CA GLU A 106 -8.31 17.12 16.32
C GLU A 106 -7.73 16.29 15.16
N ILE A 107 -6.40 16.29 15.05
CA ILE A 107 -5.65 15.62 13.97
C ILE A 107 -4.76 14.51 14.53
N ASP A 108 -4.37 13.58 13.65
CA ASP A 108 -3.41 12.53 13.98
C ASP A 108 -2.03 13.13 14.38
N PRO A 109 -1.34 12.57 15.41
CA PRO A 109 -0.04 13.06 15.86
C PRO A 109 1.04 13.19 14.78
N LEU A 110 1.02 12.35 13.74
CA LEU A 110 1.96 12.46 12.62
C LEU A 110 1.61 13.59 11.65
N VAL A 111 0.32 13.91 11.53
CA VAL A 111 -0.09 15.15 10.84
C VAL A 111 0.40 16.36 11.63
N ALA A 112 0.41 16.30 12.97
CA ALA A 112 0.98 17.36 13.80
C ALA A 112 2.50 17.52 13.58
N VAL A 113 3.25 16.44 13.34
CA VAL A 113 4.68 16.50 12.95
C VAL A 113 4.84 17.33 11.68
N LYS A 114 4.07 16.99 10.64
CA LYS A 114 4.08 17.74 9.37
C LYS A 114 3.71 19.21 9.56
N LYS A 115 2.68 19.51 10.38
CA LYS A 115 2.28 20.90 10.67
C LYS A 115 3.37 21.68 11.40
N MET A 116 4.09 21.05 12.34
CA MET A 116 5.19 21.69 13.04
C MET A 116 6.41 21.92 12.13
N ALA A 117 6.69 20.99 11.22
CA ALA A 117 7.73 21.14 10.19
C ALA A 117 7.39 22.26 9.20
N GLU A 118 6.17 22.29 8.66
CA GLU A 118 5.66 23.38 7.80
C GLU A 118 5.80 24.74 8.51
N ALA A 119 5.51 24.80 9.80
CA ALA A 119 5.61 26.02 10.58
C ALA A 119 7.05 26.49 10.80
N LEU A 120 7.99 25.56 10.93
CA LEU A 120 9.41 25.84 11.02
C LEU A 120 9.92 26.41 9.70
N GLU A 121 9.59 25.75 8.59
CA GLU A 121 9.93 26.16 7.21
C GLU A 121 9.40 27.56 6.89
N GLU A 122 8.12 27.81 7.15
CA GLU A 122 7.43 29.08 6.93
C GLU A 122 7.80 30.18 7.96
N ALA A 123 8.78 29.92 8.83
CA ALA A 123 9.27 30.83 9.87
C ALA A 123 8.17 31.37 10.82
N ILE A 124 7.07 30.62 10.96
CA ILE A 124 6.02 30.85 11.98
C ILE A 124 6.59 30.44 13.35
N LEU A 125 7.31 29.31 13.37
CA LEU A 125 8.15 28.86 14.47
C LEU A 125 9.64 29.07 14.14
N GLY A 126 10.51 28.99 15.15
CA GLY A 126 11.96 29.07 14.94
C GLY A 126 12.54 30.49 14.88
N GLN A 127 11.76 31.55 15.16
CA GLN A 127 12.32 32.90 15.32
C GLN A 127 12.98 33.08 16.69
N GLY A 128 14.17 33.70 16.71
CA GLY A 128 14.89 34.03 17.95
C GLY A 128 15.58 32.85 18.64
N ILE A 129 15.87 31.77 17.90
CA ILE A 129 16.64 30.61 18.37
C ILE A 129 17.97 30.48 17.63
N LEU A 130 18.89 29.65 18.15
CA LEU A 130 20.16 29.39 17.47
C LEU A 130 19.94 28.55 16.20
N MET A 131 20.75 28.76 15.17
CA MET A 131 20.70 27.93 13.94
C MET A 131 20.92 26.44 14.22
N SER A 132 21.85 26.11 15.12
CA SER A 132 22.06 24.73 15.57
C SER A 132 20.83 24.13 16.27
N ASP A 133 20.05 24.94 16.97
CA ASP A 133 18.84 24.49 17.66
C ASP A 133 17.67 24.32 16.67
N ARG A 134 17.62 25.15 15.62
CA ARG A 134 16.68 25.00 14.50
C ARG A 134 16.95 23.69 13.76
N GLN A 135 18.21 23.41 13.42
CA GLN A 135 18.61 22.16 12.77
C GLN A 135 18.29 20.94 13.65
N LEU A 136 18.57 21.01 14.96
CA LEU A 136 18.21 19.92 15.87
C LEU A 136 16.69 19.68 15.93
N LEU A 137 15.87 20.74 15.91
CA LEU A 137 14.41 20.57 15.87
C LEU A 137 13.97 19.89 14.57
N ASP A 138 14.54 20.30 13.44
CA ASP A 138 14.30 19.71 12.13
C ASP A 138 14.63 18.20 12.12
N GLU A 139 15.84 17.84 12.59
CA GLU A 139 16.27 16.43 12.73
C GLU A 139 15.33 15.59 13.60
N VAL A 140 14.76 16.18 14.66
CA VAL A 140 13.79 15.49 15.53
C VAL A 140 12.43 15.36 14.86
N LEU A 141 11.99 16.34 14.07
CA LEU A 141 10.73 16.23 13.33
C LEU A 141 10.84 15.19 12.22
N ASP A 142 11.95 15.16 11.49
CA ASP A 142 12.26 14.15 10.48
C ASP A 142 12.33 12.75 11.09
N SER A 143 12.93 12.61 12.28
CA SER A 143 12.98 11.34 12.99
C SER A 143 11.62 10.88 13.53
N LEU A 144 10.57 11.70 13.47
CA LEU A 144 9.20 11.35 13.85
C LEU A 144 8.25 11.32 12.65
N SER A 145 8.70 11.72 11.46
CA SER A 145 7.86 11.82 10.27
C SER A 145 7.52 10.42 9.72
N ILE A 146 6.55 10.37 8.82
CA ILE A 146 6.25 9.13 8.08
C ILE A 146 7.34 8.80 7.06
N ASP A 147 8.07 9.80 6.57
CA ASP A 147 9.11 9.65 5.55
C ASP A 147 10.22 8.71 6.00
N ARG A 148 10.52 8.68 7.31
CA ARG A 148 11.48 7.74 7.91
C ARG A 148 11.06 6.28 7.71
N LEU A 149 9.75 5.99 7.73
CA LEU A 149 9.23 4.63 7.57
C LEU A 149 9.35 4.18 6.12
N TYR A 150 9.03 5.06 5.16
CA TYR A 150 9.18 4.77 3.73
C TYR A 150 10.64 4.63 3.34
N THR A 151 11.50 5.53 3.83
CA THR A 151 12.95 5.46 3.61
C THR A 151 13.51 4.16 4.15
N ARG A 152 13.14 3.79 5.39
CA ARG A 152 13.56 2.53 6.01
C ARG A 152 13.09 1.34 5.18
N LEU A 153 11.83 1.31 4.75
CA LEU A 153 11.26 0.19 4.00
C LEU A 153 11.60 0.18 2.50
N ASN A 154 12.43 1.13 2.04
CA ASN A 154 12.72 1.35 0.62
C ASN A 154 11.44 1.40 -0.25
N LEU A 155 10.43 2.16 0.21
CA LEU A 155 9.16 2.34 -0.48
C LEU A 155 9.10 3.70 -1.16
N LYS A 156 8.55 3.73 -2.38
CA LYS A 156 8.22 4.98 -3.07
C LYS A 156 6.91 5.52 -2.54
N MET A 157 6.82 6.83 -2.34
CA MET A 157 5.54 7.52 -2.06
C MET A 157 4.87 7.89 -3.38
N THR A 158 3.72 7.27 -3.66
CA THR A 158 2.83 7.54 -4.79
C THR A 158 1.39 7.55 -4.28
N ASP A 159 0.44 7.96 -5.12
CA ASP A 159 -0.98 7.97 -4.75
C ASP A 159 -1.48 6.58 -4.27
N ASP A 160 -0.93 5.50 -4.83
CA ASP A 160 -1.29 4.12 -4.46
C ASP A 160 -0.62 3.63 -3.18
N THR A 161 0.56 4.18 -2.84
CA THR A 161 1.36 3.71 -1.71
C THR A 161 1.25 4.62 -0.49
N MET A 162 0.66 5.80 -0.61
CA MET A 162 0.32 6.63 0.54
C MET A 162 -0.72 5.94 1.43
N PRO A 163 -0.68 6.11 2.77
CA PRO A 163 -1.62 5.43 3.64
C PRO A 163 -3.05 5.90 3.36
N ALA A 164 -3.90 4.98 2.94
CA ALA A 164 -5.33 5.23 2.77
C ALA A 164 -6.05 5.28 4.11
N PHE A 165 -5.50 4.62 5.12
CA PHE A 165 -6.04 4.54 6.47
C PHE A 165 -4.96 4.84 7.50
N THR A 166 -5.34 5.59 8.54
CA THR A 166 -4.53 5.87 9.72
C THR A 166 -5.31 5.49 10.98
N ASN A 167 -4.71 5.71 12.14
CA ASN A 167 -5.39 5.53 13.42
C ASN A 167 -6.67 6.36 13.58
N ALA A 168 -6.84 7.44 12.80
CA ALA A 168 -8.04 8.25 12.81
C ALA A 168 -9.29 7.47 12.36
N GLN A 169 -9.13 6.43 11.53
CA GLN A 169 -10.22 5.59 11.05
C GLN A 169 -10.43 4.34 11.90
N VAL A 170 -9.53 4.01 12.83
CA VAL A 170 -9.60 2.79 13.64
C VAL A 170 -10.75 2.90 14.65
N LEU A 171 -11.71 1.96 14.58
CA LEU A 171 -12.89 1.91 15.44
C LEU A 171 -12.63 1.11 16.73
N GLN A 172 -11.76 0.11 16.65
CA GLN A 172 -11.34 -0.74 17.76
C GLN A 172 -9.84 -1.01 17.69
N ALA A 173 -9.20 -1.19 18.84
CA ALA A 173 -7.77 -1.49 18.90
C ALA A 173 -7.45 -2.76 18.07
N PRO A 174 -6.38 -2.75 17.24
CA PRO A 174 -5.96 -3.92 16.49
C PRO A 174 -5.76 -5.13 17.41
N ARG A 175 -6.30 -6.28 17.01
CA ARG A 175 -6.20 -7.54 17.75
C ARG A 175 -5.39 -8.53 16.94
N GLU A 176 -4.43 -9.21 17.56
CA GLU A 176 -3.69 -10.28 16.89
C GLU A 176 -4.66 -11.35 16.38
N LEU A 177 -4.59 -11.62 15.07
CA LEU A 177 -5.40 -12.62 14.39
C LEU A 177 -4.62 -13.94 14.25
N GLY A 178 -3.31 -13.85 14.06
CA GLY A 178 -2.40 -14.99 13.93
C GLY A 178 -1.00 -14.56 13.51
N GLU A 179 -0.10 -15.53 13.36
CA GLU A 179 1.27 -15.31 12.88
C GLU A 179 1.48 -16.11 11.59
N GLY A 180 1.86 -15.44 10.51
CA GLY A 180 2.31 -16.07 9.28
C GLY A 180 3.80 -16.43 9.35
N ARG A 181 4.38 -16.95 8.26
CA ARG A 181 5.84 -17.26 8.21
C ARG A 181 6.73 -16.04 8.47
N SER A 182 6.25 -14.84 8.13
CA SER A 182 7.05 -13.61 8.15
C SER A 182 6.59 -12.58 9.17
N ASN A 183 5.28 -12.48 9.49
CA ASN A 183 4.74 -11.43 10.35
C ASN A 183 3.47 -11.87 11.12
N THR A 184 3.28 -11.31 12.31
CA THR A 184 1.98 -11.29 13.01
C THR A 184 1.01 -10.40 12.24
N VAL A 185 -0.18 -10.92 11.98
CA VAL A 185 -1.29 -10.19 11.34
C VAL A 185 -2.34 -9.82 12.37
N TYR A 186 -2.99 -8.67 12.15
CA TYR A 186 -3.95 -8.10 13.07
C TYR A 186 -5.32 -8.01 12.40
N GLU A 187 -6.37 -8.36 13.12
CA GLU A 187 -7.73 -7.97 12.77
C GLU A 187 -7.99 -6.55 13.26
N VAL A 188 -8.60 -5.74 12.41
CA VAL A 188 -8.88 -4.33 12.68
C VAL A 188 -10.28 -3.98 12.19
N GLU A 189 -11.02 -3.22 12.98
CA GLU A 189 -12.24 -2.56 12.51
C GLU A 189 -11.92 -1.12 12.17
N ILE A 190 -12.18 -0.73 10.92
CA ILE A 190 -11.92 0.62 10.42
C ILE A 190 -13.18 1.25 9.83
N ARG A 191 -13.22 2.58 9.85
CA ARG A 191 -14.22 3.38 9.17
C ARG A 191 -13.81 3.60 7.72
N ASN A 192 -14.64 3.15 6.78
CA ASN A 192 -14.47 3.41 5.36
C ASN A 192 -14.79 4.87 5.00
N ALA A 193 -14.48 5.24 3.75
CA ALA A 193 -14.72 6.59 3.22
C ALA A 193 -16.20 7.00 3.24
N ASP A 194 -17.12 6.04 3.15
CA ASP A 194 -18.57 6.23 3.25
C ASP A 194 -19.08 6.28 4.71
N GLY A 195 -18.18 6.13 5.69
CA GLY A 195 -18.49 6.10 7.11
C GLY A 195 -18.89 4.73 7.65
N ALA A 196 -19.02 3.69 6.81
CA ALA A 196 -19.36 2.35 7.25
C ALA A 196 -18.18 1.66 7.97
N ALA A 197 -18.50 0.78 8.91
CA ALA A 197 -17.49 -0.08 9.54
C ALA A 197 -17.09 -1.22 8.59
N MET A 198 -15.79 -1.48 8.50
CA MET A 198 -15.22 -2.58 7.73
C MET A 198 -14.29 -3.41 8.62
N SER A 199 -14.52 -4.72 8.64
CA SER A 199 -13.57 -5.69 9.17
C SER A 199 -12.44 -5.90 8.16
N ALA A 200 -11.22 -5.65 8.60
CA ALA A 200 -10.03 -5.70 7.79
C ALA A 200 -8.93 -6.51 8.49
N VAL A 201 -7.96 -6.95 7.68
CA VAL A 201 -6.72 -7.55 8.17
C VAL A 201 -5.60 -6.55 7.90
N PHE A 202 -4.75 -6.31 8.90
CA PHE A 202 -3.57 -5.48 8.81
C PHE A 202 -2.31 -6.34 8.95
N LYS A 203 -1.43 -6.23 7.96
CA LYS A 203 -0.14 -6.93 7.89
C LYS A 203 0.96 -5.86 7.97
N PRO A 204 1.62 -5.67 9.13
CA PRO A 204 2.71 -4.71 9.25
C PRO A 204 3.88 -5.10 8.32
N LEU A 205 4.56 -4.09 7.79
CA LEU A 205 5.78 -4.27 7.01
C LEU A 205 6.99 -4.29 7.93
N ILE A 206 7.90 -5.21 7.62
CA ILE A 206 9.21 -5.33 8.27
C ILE A 206 10.29 -4.91 7.28
N HIS A 207 11.31 -4.25 7.81
CA HIS A 207 12.48 -3.87 7.02
C HIS A 207 13.51 -4.99 6.95
N GLU A 208 13.58 -5.80 8.00
CA GLU A 208 14.60 -6.82 8.12
C GLU A 208 14.37 -7.92 7.09
N PRO A 209 15.40 -8.28 6.29
CA PRO A 209 15.26 -9.37 5.35
C PRO A 209 15.02 -10.66 6.13
N PRO A 210 14.15 -11.56 5.63
CA PRO A 210 13.90 -12.83 6.29
C PRO A 210 15.20 -13.63 6.43
N SER A 211 15.31 -14.36 7.54
CA SER A 211 16.42 -15.27 7.76
C SER A 211 16.44 -16.34 6.64
N PRO A 212 17.63 -16.85 6.25
CA PRO A 212 17.74 -17.78 5.11
C PRO A 212 16.84 -19.02 5.22
N ASP A 213 16.59 -19.50 6.43
CA ASP A 213 15.71 -20.64 6.76
C ASP A 213 14.21 -20.30 6.65
N LYS A 214 13.85 -19.02 6.81
CA LYS A 214 12.48 -18.50 6.64
C LYS A 214 12.23 -17.93 5.24
N TRP A 215 13.24 -17.92 4.37
CA TRP A 215 13.07 -17.37 3.03
C TRP A 215 12.19 -18.27 2.17
N SER A 216 11.17 -17.68 1.53
CA SER A 216 10.23 -18.41 0.69
C SER A 216 10.97 -19.12 -0.45
N VAL A 217 10.77 -20.44 -0.54
CA VAL A 217 11.28 -21.24 -1.66
C VAL A 217 10.70 -20.72 -2.97
N VAL A 218 9.42 -20.34 -2.97
CA VAL A 218 8.74 -19.77 -4.13
C VAL A 218 9.40 -18.46 -4.56
N ALA A 219 9.63 -17.55 -3.62
CA ALA A 219 10.28 -16.27 -3.90
C ALA A 219 11.70 -16.48 -4.48
N ARG A 220 12.48 -17.40 -3.89
CA ARG A 220 13.82 -17.75 -4.39
C ARG A 220 13.78 -18.27 -5.83
N LEU A 221 12.90 -19.22 -6.12
CA LEU A 221 12.84 -19.88 -7.44
C LEU A 221 12.30 -18.97 -8.54
N THR A 222 11.49 -17.97 -8.18
CA THR A 222 10.92 -17.01 -9.14
C THR A 222 11.81 -15.78 -9.33
N GLY A 223 12.92 -15.64 -8.58
CA GLY A 223 13.86 -14.53 -8.74
C GLY A 223 13.54 -13.29 -7.92
N ILE A 224 12.76 -13.42 -6.86
CA ILE A 224 12.53 -12.34 -5.89
C ILE A 224 13.77 -12.22 -4.99
N SER A 225 14.21 -10.99 -4.72
CA SER A 225 15.32 -10.73 -3.80
C SER A 225 14.91 -11.00 -2.35
N ARG A 226 15.80 -11.65 -1.58
CA ARG A 226 15.59 -11.82 -0.13
C ARG A 226 15.87 -10.52 0.62
N GLU A 227 16.81 -9.74 0.12
CA GLU A 227 17.31 -8.50 0.70
C GLU A 227 16.29 -7.38 0.51
N GLU A 228 15.63 -7.35 -0.65
CA GLU A 228 14.57 -6.40 -0.96
C GLU A 228 13.35 -7.13 -1.55
N PRO A 229 12.59 -7.87 -0.72
CA PRO A 229 11.49 -8.69 -1.22
C PRO A 229 10.31 -7.85 -1.70
N GLN A 230 10.15 -6.63 -1.20
CA GLN A 230 9.12 -5.66 -1.63
C GLN A 230 7.69 -6.25 -1.64
N THR A 231 7.37 -7.09 -0.64
CA THR A 231 6.08 -7.82 -0.55
C THR A 231 4.87 -6.89 -0.58
N ALA A 232 5.00 -5.68 -0.02
CA ALA A 232 3.99 -4.63 -0.12
C ALA A 232 3.67 -4.24 -1.57
N MET A 233 4.71 -3.96 -2.35
CA MET A 233 4.56 -3.47 -3.72
C MET A 233 4.03 -4.57 -4.64
N ARG A 234 4.38 -5.84 -4.38
CA ARG A 234 3.84 -7.00 -5.10
C ARG A 234 2.34 -7.16 -4.88
N ASN A 235 1.86 -7.04 -3.65
CA ASN A 235 0.41 -7.05 -3.37
C ASN A 235 -0.31 -5.89 -4.08
N LEU A 236 0.22 -4.67 -3.99
CA LEU A 236 -0.38 -3.52 -4.66
C LEU A 236 -0.35 -3.67 -6.19
N ALA A 237 0.70 -4.27 -6.75
CA ALA A 237 0.81 -4.58 -8.17
C ALA A 237 -0.25 -5.59 -8.61
N THR A 238 -0.50 -6.64 -7.82
CA THR A 238 -1.55 -7.63 -8.08
C THR A 238 -2.94 -6.98 -8.04
N VAL A 239 -3.21 -6.11 -7.05
CA VAL A 239 -4.46 -5.35 -6.97
C VAL A 239 -4.64 -4.42 -8.18
N ALA A 240 -3.58 -3.75 -8.61
CA ALA A 240 -3.62 -2.88 -9.79
C ALA A 240 -3.96 -3.68 -11.06
N TYR A 241 -3.34 -4.85 -11.23
CA TYR A 241 -3.60 -5.77 -12.34
C TYR A 241 -5.06 -6.26 -12.33
N ALA A 242 -5.54 -6.72 -11.17
CA ALA A 242 -6.90 -7.18 -10.97
C ALA A 242 -7.93 -6.08 -11.30
N ARG A 243 -7.69 -4.84 -10.85
CA ARG A 243 -8.52 -3.67 -11.20
C ARG A 243 -8.53 -3.37 -12.68
N ARG A 244 -7.37 -3.41 -13.34
CA ARG A 244 -7.27 -3.10 -14.77
C ARG A 244 -8.06 -4.10 -15.62
N LEU A 245 -8.14 -5.36 -15.17
CA LEU A 245 -8.94 -6.43 -15.76
C LEU A 245 -10.41 -6.41 -15.36
N GLY A 246 -10.79 -5.70 -14.30
CA GLY A 246 -12.12 -5.79 -13.69
C GLY A 246 -12.35 -7.12 -12.96
N PHE A 247 -11.29 -7.80 -12.54
CA PHE A 247 -11.36 -9.04 -11.77
C PHE A 247 -11.38 -8.70 -10.27
N HIS A 248 -12.50 -8.95 -9.61
CA HIS A 248 -12.68 -8.68 -8.17
C HIS A 248 -12.37 -9.90 -7.32
N VAL A 249 -11.24 -10.55 -7.59
CA VAL A 249 -10.90 -11.90 -7.09
C VAL A 249 -9.69 -11.93 -6.16
N VAL A 250 -9.14 -10.78 -5.78
CA VAL A 250 -8.11 -10.64 -4.74
C VAL A 250 -8.56 -9.61 -3.73
N ALA A 251 -8.11 -9.75 -2.48
CA ALA A 251 -8.47 -8.83 -1.42
C ALA A 251 -8.05 -7.40 -1.79
N ASP A 252 -8.98 -6.45 -1.71
CA ASP A 252 -8.65 -5.05 -1.95
C ASP A 252 -7.66 -4.58 -0.88
N THR A 253 -6.42 -4.33 -1.33
CA THR A 253 -5.28 -4.00 -0.47
C THR A 253 -4.87 -2.54 -0.64
N ARG A 254 -4.57 -1.89 0.48
CA ARG A 254 -4.05 -0.52 0.57
C ARG A 254 -2.92 -0.44 1.58
N VAL A 255 -2.18 0.66 1.55
CA VAL A 255 -1.26 0.99 2.63
C VAL A 255 -2.05 1.59 3.79
N ALA A 256 -1.67 1.25 5.01
CA ALA A 256 -2.20 1.83 6.23
C ALA A 256 -1.08 2.10 7.25
N LEU A 257 -1.37 3.03 8.16
CA LEU A 257 -0.48 3.42 9.24
C LEU A 257 -1.22 3.22 10.57
N MET A 258 -0.77 2.25 11.37
CA MET A 258 -1.49 1.84 12.58
C MET A 258 -0.59 1.83 13.81
N ASN A 259 -1.13 2.28 14.93
CA ASN A 259 -0.49 2.14 16.23
C ASN A 259 -0.81 0.75 16.76
N LEU A 260 0.19 -0.12 16.73
CA LEU A 260 0.14 -1.43 17.39
C LEU A 260 0.56 -1.35 18.87
N GLY A 261 1.14 -0.20 19.27
CA GLY A 261 1.59 0.07 20.63
C GLY A 261 0.99 1.36 21.20
N GLN A 262 1.49 1.75 22.38
CA GLN A 262 1.00 2.94 23.09
C GLN A 262 1.61 4.25 22.57
N ASP A 263 2.69 4.17 21.79
CA ASP A 263 3.40 5.34 21.31
C ASP A 263 2.91 5.78 19.93
N PRO A 264 2.19 6.91 19.82
CA PRO A 264 1.60 7.35 18.55
C PRO A 264 2.61 7.85 17.53
N PHE A 265 3.88 8.05 17.91
CA PHE A 265 4.93 8.42 16.97
C PHE A 265 5.71 7.22 16.46
N GLU A 266 5.41 6.00 16.92
CA GLU A 266 6.01 4.74 16.46
C GLU A 266 4.93 3.81 15.87
N PRO A 267 4.18 4.24 14.84
CA PRO A 267 3.22 3.35 14.19
C PRO A 267 3.95 2.29 13.35
N ALA A 268 3.22 1.22 13.06
CA ALA A 268 3.54 0.30 11.99
C ALA A 268 2.97 0.81 10.66
N LEU A 269 3.82 0.89 9.64
CA LEU A 269 3.37 0.98 8.25
C LEU A 269 3.09 -0.44 7.75
N GLY A 270 1.95 -0.66 7.11
CA GLY A 270 1.48 -1.99 6.75
C GLY A 270 0.57 -2.01 5.53
N LEU A 271 0.24 -3.21 5.09
CA LEU A 271 -0.88 -3.45 4.19
C LEU A 271 -2.15 -3.63 5.02
N ILE A 272 -3.24 -2.99 4.62
CA ILE A 272 -4.58 -3.28 5.10
C ILE A 272 -5.40 -3.86 3.95
N MET A 273 -6.16 -4.91 4.23
CA MET A 273 -6.96 -5.63 3.24
C MET A 273 -8.35 -5.94 3.80
N GLU A 274 -9.37 -5.94 2.93
CA GLU A 274 -10.69 -6.43 3.33
C GLU A 274 -10.58 -7.87 3.85
N ARG A 275 -11.32 -8.21 4.90
CA ARG A 275 -11.34 -9.58 5.39
C ARG A 275 -12.00 -10.49 4.35
N ALA A 276 -11.26 -11.49 3.88
CA ALA A 276 -11.79 -12.51 3.00
C ALA A 276 -12.96 -13.24 3.68
N GLN A 277 -14.10 -13.25 2.99
CA GLN A 277 -15.33 -13.87 3.49
C GLN A 277 -15.46 -15.30 2.93
N GLY A 278 -16.29 -16.12 3.57
CA GLY A 278 -16.51 -17.50 3.15
C GLY A 278 -15.51 -18.46 3.80
N LYS A 279 -15.29 -19.61 3.16
CA LYS A 279 -14.36 -20.63 3.63
C LYS A 279 -13.10 -20.65 2.76
N PRO A 280 -11.92 -21.02 3.30
CA PRO A 280 -10.78 -21.35 2.44
C PRO A 280 -11.17 -22.51 1.52
N ALA A 281 -10.60 -22.57 0.32
CA ALA A 281 -10.98 -23.58 -0.67
C ALA A 281 -10.77 -25.03 -0.19
N GLU A 282 -9.80 -25.27 0.69
CA GLU A 282 -9.56 -26.57 1.34
C GLU A 282 -10.80 -27.08 2.10
N GLU A 283 -11.62 -26.18 2.65
CA GLU A 283 -12.78 -26.50 3.48
C GLU A 283 -14.13 -26.44 2.72
N VAL A 284 -14.07 -26.25 1.40
CA VAL A 284 -15.25 -26.10 0.54
C VAL A 284 -15.63 -27.45 -0.06
N ASP A 285 -16.89 -27.85 0.14
CA ASP A 285 -17.39 -29.13 -0.37
C ASP A 285 -17.36 -29.19 -1.91
N ALA A 286 -17.12 -30.39 -2.47
CA ALA A 286 -17.09 -30.62 -3.92
C ALA A 286 -18.33 -30.06 -4.66
N SER A 287 -19.51 -30.14 -4.04
CA SER A 287 -20.77 -29.60 -4.60
C SER A 287 -20.76 -28.08 -4.79
N THR A 288 -19.96 -27.35 -4.00
CA THR A 288 -19.77 -25.90 -4.14
C THR A 288 -18.73 -25.59 -5.22
N LEU A 289 -17.66 -26.37 -5.30
CA LEU A 289 -16.61 -26.19 -6.31
C LEU A 289 -17.15 -26.33 -7.75
N VAL A 290 -18.15 -27.19 -7.96
CA VAL A 290 -18.78 -27.40 -9.29
C VAL A 290 -19.90 -26.41 -9.62
N GLN A 291 -20.19 -25.40 -8.78
CA GLN A 291 -21.19 -24.39 -9.13
C GLN A 291 -20.66 -23.43 -10.20
N ALA A 292 -21.46 -23.16 -11.24
CA ALA A 292 -21.04 -22.38 -12.40
C ALA A 292 -20.45 -20.99 -12.07
N ASN A 293 -21.07 -20.29 -11.13
CA ASN A 293 -20.63 -19.00 -10.57
C ASN A 293 -19.28 -19.10 -9.84
N VAL A 294 -19.05 -20.18 -9.07
CA VAL A 294 -17.77 -20.44 -8.40
C VAL A 294 -16.70 -20.76 -9.45
N CYS A 295 -17.04 -21.59 -10.45
CA CYS A 295 -16.11 -21.92 -11.51
C CYS A 295 -15.60 -20.68 -12.24
N ALA A 296 -16.51 -19.76 -12.60
CA ALA A 296 -16.16 -18.50 -13.25
C ALA A 296 -15.22 -17.63 -12.39
N GLU A 297 -15.51 -17.47 -11.10
CA GLU A 297 -14.71 -16.61 -10.22
C GLU A 297 -13.33 -17.21 -9.91
N VAL A 298 -13.24 -18.54 -9.70
CA VAL A 298 -11.94 -19.22 -9.52
C VAL A 298 -11.11 -19.14 -10.80
N MET A 299 -11.73 -19.23 -11.97
CA MET A 299 -11.02 -19.08 -13.24
C MET A 299 -10.41 -17.67 -13.42
N LYS A 300 -11.12 -16.62 -13.01
CA LYS A 300 -10.56 -15.25 -12.99
C LYS A 300 -9.34 -15.14 -12.08
N LEU A 301 -9.39 -15.77 -10.90
CA LEU A 301 -8.24 -15.81 -9.98
C LEU A 301 -7.06 -16.54 -10.62
N GLN A 302 -7.28 -17.72 -11.20
CA GLN A 302 -6.25 -18.49 -11.87
C GLN A 302 -5.60 -17.72 -13.04
N LEU A 303 -6.41 -17.07 -13.87
CA LEU A 303 -5.89 -16.22 -14.96
C LEU A 303 -5.08 -15.03 -14.43
N LEU A 304 -5.52 -14.40 -13.34
CA LEU A 304 -4.76 -13.34 -12.69
C LEU A 304 -3.41 -13.87 -12.18
N ASP A 305 -3.40 -15.02 -11.51
CA ASP A 305 -2.19 -15.64 -10.97
C ASP A 305 -1.20 -16.03 -12.09
N HIS A 306 -1.67 -16.46 -13.26
CA HIS A 306 -0.83 -16.67 -14.45
C HIS A 306 -0.19 -15.37 -14.97
N LEU A 307 -0.90 -14.23 -14.89
CA LEU A 307 -0.40 -12.93 -15.33
C LEU A 307 0.60 -12.35 -14.33
N THR A 308 0.31 -12.45 -13.03
CA THR A 308 1.17 -11.94 -11.96
C THR A 308 2.34 -12.87 -11.66
N GLY A 309 2.26 -14.14 -12.03
CA GLY A 309 3.22 -15.16 -11.65
C GLY A 309 3.12 -15.55 -10.18
N GLU A 310 1.91 -15.57 -9.62
CA GLU A 310 1.66 -16.07 -8.26
C GLU A 310 1.85 -17.60 -8.25
N ALA A 311 2.91 -18.04 -7.58
CA ALA A 311 3.30 -19.45 -7.56
C ALA A 311 3.03 -20.13 -6.21
N ASP A 312 2.50 -19.42 -5.22
CA ASP A 312 2.17 -19.90 -3.88
C ASP A 312 0.64 -19.94 -3.63
N ARG A 313 -0.18 -19.96 -4.70
CA ARG A 313 -1.64 -20.09 -4.61
C ARG A 313 -2.07 -21.52 -4.27
N HIS A 314 -1.99 -21.87 -3.00
CA HIS A 314 -2.63 -23.06 -2.46
C HIS A 314 -4.08 -22.78 -1.99
N ASP A 315 -4.83 -23.84 -1.72
CA ASP A 315 -6.24 -23.87 -1.31
C ASP A 315 -6.57 -23.09 -0.01
N LYS A 316 -5.58 -22.87 0.87
CA LYS A 316 -5.71 -21.95 2.03
C LYS A 316 -5.53 -20.46 1.71
N ASN A 317 -4.98 -20.13 0.54
CA ASN A 317 -4.68 -18.76 0.12
C ASN A 317 -5.76 -18.13 -0.74
N TYR A 318 -6.93 -18.76 -0.84
CA TYR A 318 -8.11 -18.10 -1.40
C TYR A 318 -9.40 -18.64 -0.78
N PHE A 319 -10.39 -17.75 -0.71
CA PHE A 319 -11.65 -18.01 -0.04
C PHE A 319 -12.81 -17.99 -1.04
N ILE A 320 -13.78 -18.87 -0.82
CA ILE A 320 -15.00 -18.96 -1.62
C ILE A 320 -16.19 -18.63 -0.72
N HIS A 321 -16.91 -17.57 -1.09
CA HIS A 321 -18.16 -17.18 -0.47
C HIS A 321 -19.29 -17.30 -1.50
N VAL A 322 -20.21 -18.23 -1.29
CA VAL A 322 -21.48 -18.27 -2.02
C VAL A 322 -22.55 -17.59 -1.18
N LYS A 323 -23.09 -16.48 -1.70
CA LYS A 323 -24.13 -15.68 -1.04
C LYS A 323 -25.47 -16.41 -1.07
N PRO A 324 -26.42 -16.06 -0.19
CA PRO A 324 -27.76 -16.65 -0.19
C PRO A 324 -28.52 -16.51 -1.52
N ASP A 325 -28.19 -15.50 -2.34
CA ASP A 325 -28.77 -15.28 -3.66
C ASP A 325 -28.08 -16.06 -4.79
N GLY A 326 -27.15 -16.95 -4.45
CA GLY A 326 -26.41 -17.78 -5.40
C GLY A 326 -25.29 -17.05 -6.13
N ARG A 327 -24.90 -15.83 -5.76
CA ARG A 327 -23.67 -15.21 -6.29
C ARG A 327 -22.44 -15.73 -5.55
N ALA A 328 -21.38 -16.06 -6.28
CA ALA A 328 -20.07 -16.36 -5.70
C ALA A 328 -19.21 -15.10 -5.62
N LYS A 329 -18.38 -14.99 -4.59
CA LYS A 329 -17.20 -14.12 -4.52
C LYS A 329 -16.01 -15.00 -4.18
N VAL A 330 -14.97 -14.94 -4.99
CA VAL A 330 -13.68 -15.55 -4.69
C VAL A 330 -12.73 -14.46 -4.25
N MET A 331 -11.85 -14.76 -3.30
CA MET A 331 -10.85 -13.79 -2.83
C MET A 331 -9.53 -14.47 -2.52
N GLY A 332 -8.55 -14.28 -3.40
CA GLY A 332 -7.15 -14.59 -3.17
C GLY A 332 -6.50 -13.59 -2.19
N ILE A 333 -5.66 -14.12 -1.32
CA ILE A 333 -4.85 -13.38 -0.34
C ILE A 333 -3.37 -13.74 -0.49
N ASP A 334 -2.49 -13.07 0.26
CA ASP A 334 -1.07 -13.40 0.34
C ASP A 334 -0.31 -13.39 -1.01
N ASN A 335 -0.45 -12.30 -1.77
CA ASN A 335 0.20 -12.12 -3.07
C ASN A 335 1.68 -11.67 -2.94
N ASP A 336 2.34 -12.09 -1.87
CA ASP A 336 3.70 -11.67 -1.50
C ASP A 336 4.76 -12.21 -2.47
N ASN A 337 4.49 -13.35 -3.11
CA ASN A 337 5.43 -14.08 -3.98
C ASN A 337 5.16 -13.86 -5.48
N CYS A 338 4.36 -12.85 -5.84
CA CYS A 338 4.10 -12.45 -7.22
C CYS A 338 5.28 -11.75 -7.89
N PHE A 339 5.27 -11.71 -9.23
CA PHE A 339 6.14 -10.90 -10.07
C PHE A 339 7.65 -11.18 -9.96
N GLY A 340 8.04 -12.41 -9.66
CA GLY A 340 9.45 -12.79 -9.75
C GLY A 340 9.99 -12.62 -11.19
N ALA A 341 11.24 -12.15 -11.30
CA ALA A 341 11.87 -11.81 -12.57
C ALA A 341 12.23 -13.04 -13.43
N GLU A 342 12.42 -14.21 -12.81
CA GLU A 342 12.83 -15.44 -13.50
C GLU A 342 11.63 -16.30 -13.94
N LEU A 343 10.42 -16.00 -13.43
CA LEU A 343 9.20 -16.72 -13.81
C LEU A 343 8.54 -16.07 -15.03
N THR A 344 9.08 -16.27 -16.24
CA THR A 344 8.59 -15.58 -17.45
C THR A 344 7.48 -16.31 -18.19
N ALA A 345 7.42 -17.65 -18.08
CA ALA A 345 6.36 -18.45 -18.68
C ALA A 345 5.09 -18.41 -17.80
N PRO A 346 3.90 -18.21 -18.38
CA PRO A 346 2.66 -18.07 -17.61
C PRO A 346 2.26 -19.35 -16.85
N ASP A 347 2.70 -20.52 -17.31
CA ASP A 347 2.48 -21.83 -16.68
C ASP A 347 3.74 -22.36 -15.96
N GLY A 348 4.79 -21.54 -15.83
CA GLY A 348 6.05 -21.91 -15.19
C GLY A 348 5.95 -22.16 -13.68
N ALA A 349 4.82 -21.76 -13.08
CA ALA A 349 4.47 -21.95 -11.68
C ALA A 349 3.85 -23.34 -11.40
N GLN A 350 3.84 -24.27 -12.35
CA GLN A 350 3.41 -25.63 -12.07
C GLN A 350 4.36 -26.35 -11.10
N PRO A 351 3.84 -27.15 -10.15
CA PRO A 351 4.67 -28.03 -9.35
C PRO A 351 5.36 -29.07 -10.23
N ASP A 352 6.63 -29.32 -9.94
CA ASP A 352 7.35 -30.46 -10.47
C ASP A 352 7.57 -31.47 -9.34
N LEU A 353 6.98 -32.66 -9.48
CA LEU A 353 7.06 -33.70 -8.47
C LEU A 353 8.43 -34.39 -8.45
N GLU A 354 9.24 -34.26 -9.50
CA GLU A 354 10.59 -34.81 -9.58
C GLU A 354 11.64 -33.87 -8.97
N ASP A 355 11.40 -32.55 -8.99
CA ASP A 355 12.24 -31.54 -8.33
C ASP A 355 11.66 -31.13 -6.95
N PRO A 356 12.29 -31.55 -5.83
CA PRO A 356 11.81 -31.24 -4.48
C PRO A 356 11.68 -29.74 -4.17
N GLN A 357 12.43 -28.87 -4.84
CA GLN A 357 12.29 -27.42 -4.65
C GLN A 357 11.05 -26.89 -5.36
N ARG A 358 10.79 -27.36 -6.58
CA ARG A 358 9.63 -26.94 -7.38
C ARG A 358 8.31 -27.55 -6.90
N ARG A 359 8.32 -28.58 -6.05
CA ARG A 359 7.13 -29.02 -5.30
C ARG A 359 6.51 -27.92 -4.42
N ALA A 360 7.26 -26.88 -4.10
CA ALA A 360 6.74 -25.72 -3.36
C ALA A 360 5.83 -24.82 -4.22
N PHE A 361 5.81 -25.01 -5.54
CA PHE A 361 4.88 -24.27 -6.39
C PHE A 361 3.47 -24.86 -6.31
N HIS A 362 2.50 -23.98 -6.40
CA HIS A 362 1.08 -24.27 -6.35
C HIS A 362 0.33 -23.65 -7.55
N GLY A 363 1.02 -23.40 -8.67
CA GLY A 363 0.35 -23.03 -9.93
C GLY A 363 -0.22 -24.24 -10.66
N THR A 364 -0.87 -23.98 -11.79
CA THR A 364 -1.41 -24.98 -12.71
C THR A 364 -0.90 -24.73 -14.13
N ALA A 365 -1.21 -25.62 -15.07
CA ALA A 365 -1.17 -25.27 -16.48
C ALA A 365 -2.20 -24.17 -16.79
N LEU A 366 -2.03 -23.52 -17.94
CA LEU A 366 -3.02 -22.56 -18.44
C LEU A 366 -4.39 -23.23 -18.63
N PRO A 367 -5.48 -22.51 -18.33
CA PRO A 367 -6.80 -23.12 -18.26
C PRO A 367 -7.30 -23.59 -19.64
N PRO A 368 -7.99 -24.75 -19.71
CA PRO A 368 -8.40 -25.35 -20.98
C PRO A 368 -9.63 -24.67 -21.61
N VAL A 369 -10.26 -23.75 -20.89
CA VAL A 369 -11.47 -23.02 -21.27
C VAL A 369 -11.51 -21.70 -20.50
N VAL A 370 -12.00 -20.64 -21.13
CA VAL A 370 -12.30 -19.35 -20.50
C VAL A 370 -13.61 -18.81 -21.03
N ASP A 371 -14.20 -17.80 -20.39
CA ASP A 371 -15.37 -17.11 -20.97
C ASP A 371 -14.99 -15.86 -21.80
N THR A 372 -15.97 -15.37 -22.56
CA THR A 372 -15.83 -14.19 -23.43
C THR A 372 -15.50 -12.91 -22.67
N ASP A 373 -15.91 -12.78 -21.40
CA ASP A 373 -15.63 -11.60 -20.58
C ASP A 373 -14.15 -11.59 -20.14
N MET A 374 -13.63 -12.73 -19.71
CA MET A 374 -12.21 -12.92 -19.35
C MET A 374 -11.30 -12.69 -20.56
N GLU A 375 -11.64 -13.29 -21.70
CA GLU A 375 -10.87 -13.13 -22.94
C GLU A 375 -10.80 -11.64 -23.31
N ARG A 376 -11.94 -10.96 -23.38
CA ARG A 376 -12.01 -9.54 -23.75
C ARG A 376 -11.21 -8.66 -22.80
N ALA A 377 -11.30 -8.89 -21.49
CA ALA A 377 -10.57 -8.11 -20.50
C ALA A 377 -9.05 -8.23 -20.68
N ILE A 378 -8.54 -9.44 -20.86
CA ILE A 378 -7.10 -9.69 -20.99
C ILE A 378 -6.59 -9.21 -22.36
N LEU A 379 -7.29 -9.50 -23.45
CA LEU A 379 -6.85 -9.09 -24.80
C LEU A 379 -6.87 -7.57 -25.00
N ALA A 380 -7.64 -6.83 -24.19
CA ALA A 380 -7.68 -5.37 -24.18
C ALA A 380 -6.47 -4.70 -23.49
N LEU A 381 -5.68 -5.44 -22.71
CA LEU A 381 -4.44 -4.93 -22.14
C LEU A 381 -3.41 -4.67 -23.24
N THR A 382 -2.56 -3.68 -23.04
CA THR A 382 -1.36 -3.43 -23.83
C THR A 382 -0.11 -3.54 -22.95
N GLU A 383 1.07 -3.68 -23.58
CA GLU A 383 2.33 -3.64 -22.83
C GLU A 383 2.54 -2.29 -22.12
N GLU A 384 2.07 -1.19 -22.73
CA GLU A 384 2.14 0.14 -22.13
C GLU A 384 1.27 0.24 -20.88
N ASP A 385 0.06 -0.35 -20.89
CA ASP A 385 -0.78 -0.46 -19.70
C ASP A 385 -0.01 -1.15 -18.56
N ILE A 386 0.63 -2.30 -18.85
CA ILE A 386 1.37 -3.09 -17.86
C ILE A 386 2.54 -2.29 -17.31
N ARG A 387 3.35 -1.65 -18.18
CA ARG A 387 4.48 -0.81 -17.73
C ARG A 387 4.01 0.35 -16.88
N SER A 388 2.98 1.07 -17.32
CA SER A 388 2.47 2.25 -16.62
C SER A 388 1.95 1.90 -15.23
N MET A 389 1.24 0.77 -15.11
CA MET A 389 0.65 0.28 -13.88
C MET A 389 1.68 -0.24 -12.86
N LEU A 390 2.82 -0.78 -13.33
CA LEU A 390 3.78 -1.48 -12.48
C LEU A 390 5.08 -0.70 -12.20
N LYS A 391 5.41 0.35 -12.97
CA LYS A 391 6.70 1.09 -12.90
C LYS A 391 7.04 1.70 -11.53
N ASP A 392 6.04 1.99 -10.70
CA ASP A 392 6.22 2.56 -9.37
C ASP A 392 6.30 1.48 -8.27
N LYS A 393 6.03 0.22 -8.60
CA LYS A 393 5.95 -0.91 -7.67
C LYS A 393 7.04 -1.94 -7.89
N LEU A 394 7.43 -2.18 -9.13
CA LEU A 394 8.35 -3.23 -9.53
C LEU A 394 9.56 -2.66 -10.28
N ASN A 395 10.64 -3.44 -10.37
CA ASN A 395 11.79 -3.09 -11.19
C ASN A 395 11.61 -3.51 -12.67
N ASP A 396 12.51 -3.08 -13.55
CA ASP A 396 12.37 -3.28 -14.99
C ASP A 396 12.40 -4.76 -15.41
N SER A 397 13.17 -5.62 -14.74
CA SER A 397 13.24 -7.06 -15.09
C SER A 397 11.95 -7.79 -14.68
N GLU A 398 11.38 -7.44 -13.54
CA GLU A 398 10.08 -7.97 -13.08
C GLU A 398 8.94 -7.55 -14.00
N ILE A 399 8.95 -6.29 -14.47
CA ILE A 399 7.98 -5.78 -15.44
C ILE A 399 8.16 -6.49 -16.78
N ALA A 400 9.39 -6.72 -17.23
CA ALA A 400 9.65 -7.48 -18.45
C ALA A 400 9.16 -8.93 -18.35
N ALA A 401 9.31 -9.58 -17.19
CA ALA A 401 8.77 -10.91 -16.94
C ALA A 401 7.23 -10.91 -16.94
N ALA A 402 6.59 -9.91 -16.35
CA ALA A 402 5.13 -9.76 -16.38
C ALA A 402 4.58 -9.58 -17.81
N ILE A 403 5.30 -8.83 -18.66
CA ILE A 403 4.95 -8.68 -20.08
C ILE A 403 5.08 -10.01 -20.83
N GLN A 404 6.12 -10.79 -20.57
CA GLN A 404 6.29 -12.12 -21.18
C GLN A 404 5.15 -13.08 -20.78
N ARG A 405 4.78 -13.11 -19.49
CA ARG A 405 3.63 -13.88 -19.02
C ARG A 405 2.34 -13.44 -19.71
N TYR A 406 2.09 -12.12 -19.79
CA TYR A 406 0.96 -11.56 -20.53
C TYR A 406 0.93 -12.00 -22.00
N GLN A 407 2.07 -11.95 -22.71
CA GLN A 407 2.15 -12.39 -24.10
C GLN A 407 1.81 -13.89 -24.24
N GLY A 408 2.30 -14.74 -23.33
CA GLY A 408 1.98 -16.16 -23.29
C GLY A 408 0.49 -16.43 -23.03
N VAL A 409 -0.11 -15.76 -22.04
CA VAL A 409 -1.57 -15.84 -21.78
C VAL A 409 -2.36 -15.38 -23.00
N ARG A 410 -1.98 -14.24 -23.61
CA ARG A 410 -2.63 -13.72 -24.82
C ARG A 410 -2.60 -14.74 -25.95
N GLN A 411 -1.46 -15.37 -26.21
CA GLN A 411 -1.33 -16.40 -27.24
C GLN A 411 -2.24 -17.60 -26.97
N HIS A 412 -2.30 -18.03 -25.71
CA HIS A 412 -3.16 -19.13 -25.28
C HIS A 412 -4.65 -18.81 -25.49
N LEU A 413 -5.10 -17.62 -25.10
CA LEU A 413 -6.49 -17.19 -25.30
C LEU A 413 -6.90 -17.20 -26.79
N LEU A 414 -6.02 -16.70 -27.67
CA LEU A 414 -6.26 -16.76 -29.11
C LEU A 414 -6.34 -18.20 -29.64
N ALA A 415 -5.54 -19.11 -29.09
CA ALA A 415 -5.60 -20.53 -29.43
C ALA A 415 -6.90 -21.19 -28.95
N LEU A 416 -7.37 -20.87 -27.74
CA LEU A 416 -8.67 -21.31 -27.23
C LEU A 416 -9.80 -20.82 -28.12
N ARG A 417 -9.76 -19.54 -28.53
CA ARG A 417 -10.76 -18.94 -29.42
C ARG A 417 -10.88 -19.69 -30.74
N ASN A 418 -9.74 -19.95 -31.38
CA ASN A 418 -9.66 -20.69 -32.64
C ASN A 418 -10.12 -22.16 -32.49
N SER A 419 -9.98 -22.73 -31.30
CA SER A 419 -10.39 -24.10 -30.98
C SER A 419 -11.84 -24.21 -30.50
N GLY A 420 -12.59 -23.10 -30.45
CA GLY A 420 -13.96 -23.08 -29.92
C GLY A 420 -14.06 -23.30 -28.41
N LEU A 421 -12.99 -23.00 -27.66
CA LEU A 421 -12.88 -23.20 -26.21
C LEU A 421 -12.98 -21.89 -25.41
N VAL A 422 -13.53 -20.84 -26.02
CA VAL A 422 -13.98 -19.66 -25.29
C VAL A 422 -15.51 -19.68 -25.25
N ILE A 423 -16.05 -19.86 -24.06
CA ILE A 423 -17.48 -20.08 -23.81
C ILE A 423 -18.20 -18.78 -23.48
N GLU A 424 -19.53 -18.79 -23.52
CA GLU A 424 -20.31 -17.70 -22.94
C GLU A 424 -20.36 -17.81 -21.40
N PRO A 425 -20.48 -16.69 -20.66
CA PRO A 425 -20.42 -16.72 -19.19
C PRO A 425 -21.47 -17.62 -18.51
N HIS A 426 -22.60 -17.88 -19.15
CA HIS A 426 -23.65 -18.74 -18.60
C HIS A 426 -23.37 -20.25 -18.78
N GLU A 427 -22.30 -20.61 -19.49
CA GLU A 427 -21.99 -21.99 -19.88
C GLU A 427 -21.09 -22.73 -18.89
N TRP A 428 -20.58 -22.06 -17.85
CA TRP A 428 -19.73 -22.66 -16.81
C TRP A 428 -20.34 -23.87 -16.09
N GLY A 429 -21.68 -24.01 -16.11
CA GLY A 429 -22.40 -25.16 -15.53
C GLY A 429 -22.54 -26.37 -16.45
N ARG A 430 -22.08 -26.28 -17.70
CA ARG A 430 -22.19 -27.41 -18.64
C ARG A 430 -21.22 -28.53 -18.26
N ALA A 431 -21.69 -29.77 -18.30
CA ALA A 431 -20.89 -30.93 -17.93
C ALA A 431 -19.63 -31.09 -18.80
N ASP A 432 -19.70 -30.78 -20.10
CA ASP A 432 -18.55 -30.86 -21.00
C ASP A 432 -17.50 -29.76 -20.77
N VAL A 433 -17.90 -28.63 -20.17
CA VAL A 433 -16.97 -27.60 -19.69
C VAL A 433 -16.29 -28.07 -18.42
N GLN A 434 -17.06 -28.56 -17.45
CA GLN A 434 -16.54 -29.01 -16.15
C GLN A 434 -15.57 -30.19 -16.29
N GLN A 435 -15.84 -31.14 -17.20
CA GLN A 435 -14.96 -32.28 -17.45
C GLN A 435 -13.58 -31.91 -18.00
N ARG A 436 -13.39 -30.68 -18.51
CA ARG A 436 -12.08 -30.21 -18.99
C ARG A 436 -11.17 -29.75 -17.86
N LEU A 437 -11.75 -29.38 -16.72
CA LEU A 437 -11.05 -28.84 -15.56
C LEU A 437 -10.44 -30.01 -14.78
N THR A 438 -9.13 -30.20 -14.93
CA THR A 438 -8.37 -31.29 -14.30
C THR A 438 -7.47 -30.76 -13.17
N PRO A 439 -6.95 -31.64 -12.30
CA PRO A 439 -5.97 -31.27 -11.27
C PRO A 439 -4.72 -30.56 -11.80
N THR A 440 -4.37 -30.80 -13.07
CA THR A 440 -3.17 -30.21 -13.67
C THR A 440 -3.39 -28.84 -14.27
N ASN A 441 -4.62 -28.51 -14.70
CA ASN A 441 -4.89 -27.31 -15.51
C ASN A 441 -5.87 -26.33 -14.85
N SER A 442 -6.37 -26.64 -13.65
CA SER A 442 -7.28 -25.77 -12.94
C SER A 442 -7.21 -25.92 -11.43
N TYR A 443 -7.37 -24.82 -10.71
CA TYR A 443 -7.55 -24.87 -9.25
C TYR A 443 -8.81 -25.65 -8.88
N LEU A 444 -9.89 -25.54 -9.64
CA LEU A 444 -11.11 -26.32 -9.37
C LEU A 444 -10.87 -27.83 -9.44
N GLY A 445 -10.19 -28.29 -10.49
CA GLY A 445 -9.87 -29.70 -10.66
C GLY A 445 -8.89 -30.20 -9.60
N ARG A 446 -7.93 -29.37 -9.17
CA ARG A 446 -6.95 -29.72 -8.14
C ARG A 446 -7.64 -29.86 -6.78
N GLU A 447 -8.60 -28.99 -6.48
CA GLU A 447 -9.24 -28.94 -5.17
C GLU A 447 -10.31 -30.05 -5.06
N LEU A 448 -10.96 -30.39 -6.18
CA LEU A 448 -11.88 -31.53 -6.30
C LEU A 448 -11.20 -32.90 -6.08
N GLU A 449 -9.88 -33.00 -6.23
CA GLU A 449 -9.17 -34.25 -5.95
C GLU A 449 -9.17 -34.59 -4.45
N PHE A 450 -9.32 -33.57 -3.59
CA PHE A 450 -9.22 -33.69 -2.14
C PHE A 450 -10.51 -33.38 -1.37
N ALA A 451 -11.52 -32.78 -2.03
CA ALA A 451 -12.85 -32.48 -1.48
C ALA A 451 -13.83 -33.66 -1.59
#